data_AF-A0A6G6WM34-F1
#
_entry.id   AF-A0A6G6WM34-F1
#
_cell.length_a   1.000
_cell.length_b   1.000
_cell.length_c   1.000
_cell.angle_alpha   90.00
_cell.angle_beta   90.00
_cell.angle_gamma   90.00
#
_symmetry.space_group_name_H-M   'P 1'
#
loop_
_entity.id
_entity.type
_entity.pdbx_description
1 polymer ?
#
loop_
_entity_poly.entity_id
_entity_poly.type
_entity_poly.pdbx_seq_one_letter_code
_entity_poly.pdbx_strand_id
1 'polypeptide(L)'
;MWLVVVGLGLAALVAALVPVGPSWLDGVGAVAVVTAYSWALAARTGGRPVVFGVLSLVVGLAVLVVDNDHLRTGAAVMTCVVSAVLAVMLTTPAVRFVRAARECAVAVLVAGIGALATVGFDPVVSVVRFEYVTLALAILGAFAVVYRLGAGLHGLGRRGVVVVAIGAVVLAVTLLYAEMLRRYGSAGLVDHLLDGVRWSRDHLGAFPRPIETVLGVPALAWGCHMRARRRQGWWLCAFGVAATAPVANALVNPAISLLECGLSVLYGLVVGLVLGFVVIRVDLHLTGSRGQGGRRLEEAGAVRPEPPRSAALL
;
A
#
# COMPACT_ATOMS: atom_id res chain seq x y z
N MET A 1 -8.42 -12.78 17.07
CA MET A 1 -9.36 -11.69 17.41
C MET A 1 -9.44 -10.63 16.32
N TRP A 2 -8.41 -9.83 16.03
CA TRP A 2 -8.51 -8.75 15.03
C TRP A 2 -8.88 -9.24 13.61
N LEU A 3 -8.36 -10.39 13.16
CA LEU A 3 -8.75 -11.00 11.88
C LEU A 3 -10.25 -11.35 11.81
N VAL A 4 -10.85 -11.74 12.94
CA VAL A 4 -12.28 -12.04 13.02
C VAL A 4 -13.07 -10.74 12.89
N VAL A 5 -12.65 -9.67 13.56
CA VAL A 5 -13.28 -8.34 13.45
C VAL A 5 -13.18 -7.82 12.01
N VAL A 6 -12.02 -7.97 11.36
CA VAL A 6 -11.87 -7.62 9.94
C VAL A 6 -12.78 -8.47 9.06
N GLY A 7 -12.87 -9.78 9.31
CA GLY A 7 -13.76 -10.67 8.55
C GLY A 7 -15.24 -10.29 8.68
N LEU A 8 -15.69 -9.97 9.89
CA LEU A 8 -17.07 -9.51 10.13
C LEU A 8 -17.33 -8.12 9.53
N GLY A 9 -16.39 -7.17 9.69
CA GLY A 9 -16.50 -5.85 9.08
C GLY A 9 -16.50 -5.91 7.56
N LEU A 10 -15.68 -6.77 6.97
CA LEU A 10 -15.67 -7.03 5.53
C LEU A 10 -16.98 -7.68 5.07
N ALA A 11 -17.50 -8.66 5.80
CA ALA A 11 -18.79 -9.27 5.47
C ALA A 11 -19.92 -8.22 5.49
N ALA A 12 -19.89 -7.29 6.45
CA ALA A 12 -20.82 -6.17 6.47
C ALA A 12 -20.64 -5.28 5.23
N LEU A 13 -19.42 -4.81 4.94
CA LEU A 13 -19.15 -3.98 3.76
C LEU A 13 -19.59 -4.64 2.45
N VAL A 14 -19.37 -5.95 2.30
CA VAL A 14 -19.80 -6.71 1.12
C VAL A 14 -21.32 -6.85 1.07
N ALA A 15 -21.99 -7.08 2.21
CA ALA A 15 -23.44 -7.14 2.28
C ALA A 15 -24.08 -5.78 1.93
N ALA A 16 -23.44 -4.67 2.30
CA ALA A 16 -23.89 -3.32 1.94
C ALA A 16 -23.81 -3.01 0.43
N LEU A 17 -23.05 -3.78 -0.37
CA LEU A 17 -23.06 -3.65 -1.82
C LEU A 17 -24.40 -4.06 -2.44
N VAL A 18 -25.23 -4.81 -1.71
CA VAL A 18 -26.57 -5.20 -2.14
C VAL A 18 -27.56 -4.15 -1.63
N PRO A 19 -28.33 -3.47 -2.50
CA PRO A 19 -29.19 -2.32 -2.14
C PRO A 19 -30.45 -2.69 -1.34
N VAL A 20 -30.47 -3.86 -0.70
CA VAL A 20 -31.60 -4.41 0.06
C VAL A 20 -31.33 -4.36 1.58
N GLY A 21 -30.11 -4.02 1.99
CA GLY A 21 -29.68 -4.01 3.40
C GLY A 21 -29.87 -2.67 4.13
N PRO A 22 -29.63 -2.64 5.45
CA PRO A 22 -29.66 -1.43 6.25
C PRO A 22 -28.59 -0.42 5.80
N SER A 23 -28.97 0.85 5.68
CA SER A 23 -28.10 1.94 5.20
C SER A 23 -26.97 2.35 6.15
N TRP A 24 -26.89 1.77 7.34
CA TRP A 24 -25.84 2.02 8.34
C TRP A 24 -24.75 0.94 8.34
N LEU A 25 -24.96 -0.13 7.58
CA LEU A 25 -24.17 -1.36 7.66
C LEU A 25 -22.78 -1.20 7.01
N ASP A 26 -22.68 -0.34 6.00
CA ASP A 26 -21.43 0.14 5.40
C ASP A 26 -20.57 0.92 6.39
N GLY A 27 -21.15 1.89 7.10
CA GLY A 27 -20.46 2.71 8.10
C GLY A 27 -19.96 1.87 9.27
N VAL A 28 -20.79 0.97 9.80
CA VAL A 28 -20.39 0.06 10.90
C VAL A 28 -19.28 -0.89 10.44
N GLY A 29 -19.39 -1.42 9.22
CA GLY A 29 -18.34 -2.26 8.62
C GLY A 29 -17.01 -1.50 8.47
N ALA A 30 -17.07 -0.25 8.00
CA ALA A 30 -15.90 0.61 7.86
C ALA A 30 -15.24 0.90 9.22
N VAL A 31 -16.02 1.27 10.23
CA VAL A 31 -15.53 1.50 11.60
C VAL A 31 -14.89 0.25 12.19
N ALA A 32 -15.48 -0.94 11.98
CA ALA A 32 -14.92 -2.19 12.46
C ALA A 32 -13.56 -2.50 11.80
N VAL A 33 -13.44 -2.33 10.48
CA VAL A 33 -12.19 -2.55 9.74
C VAL A 33 -11.12 -1.56 10.17
N VAL A 34 -11.38 -0.25 10.18
CA VAL A 34 -10.38 0.76 10.55
C VAL A 34 -9.94 0.62 12.01
N THR A 35 -10.85 0.24 12.90
CA THR A 35 -10.54 -0.05 14.30
C THR A 35 -9.59 -1.24 14.42
N ALA A 36 -9.91 -2.34 13.74
CA ALA A 36 -9.07 -3.54 13.75
C ALA A 36 -7.70 -3.29 13.09
N TYR A 37 -7.66 -2.48 12.03
CA TYR A 37 -6.42 -2.11 11.34
C TYR A 37 -5.56 -1.17 12.18
N SER A 38 -6.14 -0.18 12.85
CA SER A 38 -5.44 0.70 13.78
C SER A 38 -4.87 -0.07 14.97
N TRP A 39 -5.64 -1.01 15.51
CA TRP A 39 -5.17 -1.95 16.53
C TRP A 39 -4.00 -2.79 16.02
N ALA A 40 -4.13 -3.39 14.83
CA ALA A 40 -3.10 -4.26 14.24
C ALA A 40 -1.81 -3.51 13.92
N LEU A 41 -1.92 -2.28 13.41
CA LEU A 41 -0.77 -1.43 13.11
C LEU A 41 -0.02 -1.05 14.40
N ALA A 42 -0.76 -0.67 15.45
CA ALA A 42 -0.18 -0.39 16.75
C ALA A 42 0.46 -1.64 17.37
N ALA A 43 -0.17 -2.81 17.27
CA ALA A 43 0.40 -4.07 17.76
C ALA A 43 1.69 -4.44 17.00
N ARG A 44 1.67 -4.32 15.67
CA ARG A 44 2.81 -4.65 14.81
C ARG A 44 4.00 -3.73 15.03
N THR A 45 3.75 -2.47 15.37
CA THR A 45 4.80 -1.45 15.60
C THR A 45 5.24 -1.34 17.06
N GLY A 46 4.82 -2.26 17.95
CA GLY A 46 5.19 -2.24 19.38
C GLY A 46 4.57 -1.07 20.17
N GLY A 47 3.45 -0.51 19.68
CA GLY A 47 2.71 0.57 20.32
C GLY A 47 1.69 0.08 21.36
N ARG A 48 0.69 0.92 21.64
CA ARG A 48 -0.42 0.63 22.56
C ARG A 48 -1.69 0.27 21.79
N PRO A 49 -1.90 -0.99 21.39
CA PRO A 49 -2.96 -1.36 20.45
C PRO A 49 -4.37 -1.12 20.99
N VAL A 50 -4.59 -1.30 22.30
CA VAL A 50 -5.88 -0.99 22.93
C VAL A 50 -6.21 0.50 22.84
N VAL A 51 -5.24 1.38 23.09
CA VAL A 51 -5.47 2.84 23.05
C VAL A 51 -5.83 3.29 21.64
N PHE A 52 -5.04 2.89 20.63
CA PHE A 52 -5.30 3.28 19.25
C PHE A 52 -6.56 2.62 18.67
N GLY A 53 -6.85 1.37 19.05
CA GLY A 53 -8.09 0.70 18.69
C GLY A 53 -9.31 1.40 19.28
N VAL A 54 -9.32 1.67 20.59
CA VAL A 54 -10.44 2.37 21.24
C VAL A 54 -10.61 3.78 20.70
N LEU A 55 -9.51 4.52 20.49
CA LEU A 55 -9.59 5.86 19.89
C LEU A 55 -10.17 5.82 18.48
N SER A 56 -9.73 4.87 17.64
CA SER A 56 -10.27 4.67 16.30
C SER A 56 -11.76 4.32 16.32
N LEU A 57 -12.20 3.50 17.28
CA LEU A 57 -13.60 3.15 17.45
C LEU A 57 -14.44 4.37 17.85
N VAL A 58 -13.99 5.11 18.87
CA VAL A 58 -14.69 6.31 19.37
C VAL A 58 -14.80 7.36 18.27
N VAL A 59 -13.71 7.66 17.57
CA VAL A 59 -13.70 8.64 16.47
C VAL A 59 -14.57 8.16 15.32
N GLY A 60 -14.47 6.88 14.93
CA GLY A 60 -15.29 6.31 13.86
C GLY A 60 -16.78 6.37 14.16
N LEU A 61 -17.19 6.01 15.39
CA LEU A 61 -18.59 6.12 15.82
C LEU A 61 -19.04 7.58 15.89
N ALA A 62 -18.20 8.48 16.39
CA ALA A 62 -18.52 9.91 16.44
C ALA A 62 -18.75 10.48 15.03
N VAL A 63 -17.96 10.07 14.03
CA VAL A 63 -18.15 10.47 12.63
C VAL A 63 -19.53 10.02 12.12
N LEU A 64 -19.94 8.78 12.40
CA LEU A 64 -21.24 8.27 11.98
C LEU A 64 -22.42 8.94 12.70
N VAL A 65 -22.26 9.31 13.98
CA VAL A 65 -23.31 9.96 14.77
C VAL A 65 -23.47 11.44 14.42
N VAL A 66 -22.36 12.15 14.19
CA VAL A 66 -22.38 13.57 13.83
C VAL A 66 -22.84 13.77 12.38
N ASP A 67 -22.59 12.78 11.53
CA ASP A 67 -23.04 12.72 10.13
C ASP A 67 -22.66 13.97 9.32
N ASN A 68 -21.40 14.37 9.44
CA ASN A 68 -20.86 15.54 8.73
C ASN A 68 -19.89 15.11 7.62
N ASP A 69 -20.10 15.62 6.41
CA ASP A 69 -19.31 15.28 5.21
C ASP A 69 -17.80 15.47 5.39
N HIS A 70 -17.38 16.52 6.10
CA HIS A 70 -15.96 16.76 6.36
C HIS A 70 -15.37 15.72 7.30
N LEU A 71 -16.12 15.29 8.32
CA LEU A 71 -15.70 14.24 9.25
C LEU A 71 -15.66 12.87 8.57
N ARG A 72 -16.66 12.55 7.73
CA ARG A 72 -16.70 11.35 6.90
C ARG A 72 -15.50 11.29 5.94
N THR A 73 -15.22 12.39 5.26
CA THR A 73 -14.07 12.51 4.36
C THR A 73 -12.75 12.36 5.12
N GLY A 74 -12.60 13.00 6.28
CA GLY A 74 -11.42 12.85 7.13
C GLY A 74 -11.22 11.42 7.61
N ALA A 75 -12.30 10.75 8.02
CA ALA A 75 -12.27 9.33 8.42
C ALA A 75 -11.87 8.41 7.25
N ALA A 76 -12.40 8.66 6.05
CA ALA A 76 -12.02 7.92 4.84
C ALA A 76 -10.52 8.11 4.51
N VAL A 77 -10.01 9.34 4.57
CA VAL A 77 -8.57 9.63 4.37
C VAL A 77 -7.72 8.84 5.37
N MET A 78 -8.05 8.91 6.66
CA MET A 78 -7.29 8.20 7.69
C MET A 78 -7.40 6.68 7.57
N THR A 79 -8.57 6.16 7.18
CA THR A 79 -8.79 4.73 6.91
C THR A 79 -7.92 4.25 5.76
N CYS A 80 -7.85 5.01 4.67
CA CYS A 80 -6.97 4.73 3.54
C CYS A 80 -5.49 4.72 3.98
N VAL A 81 -5.06 5.74 4.74
CA VAL A 81 -3.68 5.87 5.23
C VAL A 81 -3.30 4.70 6.13
N VAL A 82 -4.11 4.38 7.14
CA VAL A 82 -3.86 3.27 8.07
C VAL A 82 -3.81 1.94 7.31
N SER A 83 -4.73 1.71 6.37
CA SER A 83 -4.77 0.50 5.54
C SER A 83 -3.52 0.35 4.70
N ALA A 84 -3.09 1.42 4.03
CA ALA A 84 -1.90 1.42 3.19
C ALA A 84 -0.62 1.14 3.98
N VAL A 85 -0.45 1.79 5.13
CA VAL A 85 0.71 1.58 6.01
C VAL A 85 0.69 0.18 6.63
N LEU A 86 -0.46 -0.28 7.14
CA LEU A 86 -0.60 -1.62 7.71
C LEU A 86 -0.27 -2.72 6.68
N ALA A 87 -0.77 -2.57 5.44
CA ALA A 87 -0.49 -3.51 4.36
C ALA A 87 1.02 -3.73 4.16
N VAL A 88 1.82 -2.66 4.20
CA VAL A 88 3.27 -2.76 4.15
C VAL A 88 3.85 -3.39 5.43
N MET A 89 3.40 -2.97 6.61
CA MET A 89 3.94 -3.45 7.89
C MET A 89 3.66 -4.93 8.19
N LEU A 90 2.60 -5.49 7.59
CA LEU A 90 2.24 -6.90 7.70
C LEU A 90 3.12 -7.82 6.85
N THR A 91 3.85 -7.28 5.87
CA THR A 91 4.76 -8.08 5.05
C THR A 91 5.88 -8.68 5.89
N THR A 92 6.38 -9.82 5.44
CA THR A 92 7.45 -10.59 6.08
C THR A 92 8.67 -10.70 5.16
N PRO A 93 9.88 -10.89 5.72
CA PRO A 93 11.09 -11.02 4.91
C PRO A 93 11.02 -12.26 4.00
N ALA A 94 11.50 -12.12 2.76
CA ALA A 94 11.35 -13.14 1.73
C ALA A 94 12.65 -13.45 0.99
N VAL A 95 13.26 -14.59 1.26
CA VAL A 95 14.50 -15.02 0.58
C VAL A 95 14.27 -15.34 -0.90
N ARG A 96 13.09 -15.87 -1.26
CA ARG A 96 12.74 -16.24 -2.64
C ARG A 96 11.77 -15.23 -3.24
N PHE A 97 11.91 -14.97 -4.54
CA PHE A 97 11.02 -14.05 -5.26
C PHE A 97 9.54 -14.45 -5.15
N VAL A 98 9.21 -15.74 -5.26
CA VAL A 98 7.83 -16.21 -5.11
C VAL A 98 7.24 -15.87 -3.74
N ARG A 99 8.06 -15.91 -2.68
CA ARG A 99 7.62 -15.46 -1.35
C ARG A 99 7.44 -13.95 -1.31
N ALA A 100 8.31 -13.16 -1.94
CA ALA A 100 8.14 -11.72 -2.04
C ALA A 100 6.86 -11.36 -2.82
N ALA A 101 6.59 -12.05 -3.93
CA ALA A 101 5.36 -11.90 -4.71
C ALA A 101 4.11 -12.23 -3.87
N ARG A 102 4.15 -13.29 -3.07
CA ARG A 102 3.09 -13.61 -2.11
C ARG A 102 2.87 -12.48 -1.10
N GLU A 103 3.94 -11.89 -0.57
CA GLU A 103 3.82 -10.79 0.39
C GLU A 103 3.28 -9.51 -0.26
N CYS A 104 3.62 -9.22 -1.53
CA CYS A 104 2.97 -8.16 -2.30
C CYS A 104 1.48 -8.42 -2.50
N ALA A 105 1.09 -9.66 -2.84
CA ALA A 105 -0.32 -10.03 -2.98
C ALA A 105 -1.08 -9.88 -1.65
N VAL A 106 -0.48 -10.29 -0.53
CA VAL A 106 -1.06 -10.09 0.81
C VAL A 106 -1.23 -8.59 1.11
N ALA A 107 -0.24 -7.76 0.81
CA ALA A 107 -0.34 -6.31 1.01
C ALA A 107 -1.46 -5.70 0.17
N VAL A 108 -1.58 -6.08 -1.11
CA VAL A 108 -2.68 -5.64 -1.99
C VAL A 108 -4.03 -6.08 -1.45
N LEU A 109 -4.17 -7.32 -0.96
CA LEU A 109 -5.42 -7.79 -0.35
C LEU A 109 -5.80 -6.98 0.90
N VAL A 110 -4.85 -6.71 1.79
CA VAL A 110 -5.08 -5.89 3.00
C VAL A 110 -5.50 -4.47 2.62
N ALA A 111 -4.84 -3.88 1.63
CA ALA A 111 -5.19 -2.57 1.10
C ALA A 111 -6.57 -2.56 0.41
N GLY A 112 -6.93 -3.62 -0.31
CA GLY A 112 -8.23 -3.76 -0.98
C GLY A 112 -9.39 -3.85 0.00
N ILE A 113 -9.23 -4.56 1.13
CA ILE A 113 -10.19 -4.53 2.25
C ILE A 113 -10.28 -3.10 2.81
N GLY A 114 -9.14 -2.42 2.92
CA GLY A 114 -9.09 -1.00 3.29
C GLY A 114 -9.87 -0.10 2.32
N ALA A 115 -9.87 -0.41 1.02
CA ALA A 115 -10.62 0.35 0.02
C ALA A 115 -12.13 0.28 0.22
N LEU A 116 -12.66 -0.90 0.56
CA LEU A 116 -14.06 -1.06 0.92
C LEU A 116 -14.40 -0.25 2.17
N ALA A 117 -13.54 -0.28 3.19
CA ALA A 117 -13.75 0.50 4.40
C ALA A 117 -13.65 2.02 4.15
N THR A 118 -12.75 2.47 3.27
CA THR A 118 -12.63 3.88 2.86
C THR A 118 -13.94 4.38 2.24
N VAL A 119 -14.54 3.60 1.33
CA VAL A 119 -15.81 3.95 0.68
C VAL A 119 -17.00 3.82 1.62
N GLY A 120 -16.95 2.91 2.60
CA GLY A 120 -18.05 2.74 3.57
C GLY A 120 -18.29 3.95 4.49
N PHE A 121 -17.41 4.95 4.50
CA PHE A 121 -17.68 6.24 5.15
C PHE A 121 -18.46 7.23 4.26
N ASP A 122 -18.71 6.87 2.99
CA ASP A 122 -19.34 7.70 1.97
C ASP A 122 -18.73 9.11 1.85
N PRO A 123 -17.44 9.23 1.44
CA PRO A 123 -16.74 10.50 1.49
C PRO A 123 -17.06 11.38 0.27
N VAL A 124 -17.36 12.66 0.52
CA VAL A 124 -17.56 13.67 -0.53
C VAL A 124 -16.21 14.25 -0.96
N VAL A 125 -15.68 13.80 -2.09
CA VAL A 125 -14.27 14.06 -2.44
C VAL A 125 -14.04 14.59 -3.85
N SER A 126 -13.01 15.44 -3.96
CA SER A 126 -12.28 15.60 -5.22
C SER A 126 -11.26 14.46 -5.32
N VAL A 127 -11.48 13.53 -6.25
CA VAL A 127 -10.68 12.30 -6.42
C VAL A 127 -9.17 12.59 -6.44
N VAL A 128 -8.75 13.59 -7.23
CA VAL A 128 -7.32 13.96 -7.35
C VAL A 128 -6.74 14.43 -6.02
N ARG A 129 -7.46 15.27 -5.27
CA ARG A 129 -6.98 15.77 -3.97
C ARG A 129 -6.93 14.63 -2.96
N PHE A 130 -7.93 13.76 -2.95
CA PHE A 130 -7.99 12.60 -2.07
C PHE A 130 -6.81 11.66 -2.31
N GLU A 131 -6.49 11.36 -3.57
CA GLU A 131 -5.35 10.52 -3.95
C GLU A 131 -4.01 11.12 -3.48
N TYR A 132 -3.78 12.41 -3.71
CA TYR A 132 -2.54 13.06 -3.29
C TYR A 132 -2.41 13.15 -1.76
N VAL A 133 -3.49 13.51 -1.05
CA VAL A 133 -3.47 13.64 0.41
C VAL A 133 -3.24 12.28 1.06
N THR A 134 -3.96 11.25 0.63
CA THR A 134 -3.80 9.89 1.19
C THR A 134 -2.41 9.33 0.91
N LEU A 135 -1.89 9.50 -0.32
CA LEU A 135 -0.53 9.08 -0.65
C LEU A 135 0.52 9.80 0.19
N ALA A 136 0.43 11.13 0.31
CA ALA A 136 1.38 11.93 1.07
C ALA A 136 1.39 11.54 2.56
N LEU A 137 0.20 11.46 3.18
CA LEU A 137 0.06 11.06 4.57
C LEU A 137 0.52 9.62 4.81
N ALA A 138 0.25 8.70 3.88
CA ALA A 138 0.68 7.32 4.01
C ALA A 138 2.20 7.16 3.87
N ILE A 139 2.85 7.92 2.97
CA ILE A 139 4.31 7.96 2.87
C ILE A 139 4.91 8.50 4.17
N LEU A 140 4.40 9.64 4.67
CA LEU A 140 4.85 10.22 5.94
C LEU A 140 4.66 9.24 7.10
N GLY A 141 3.51 8.58 7.18
CA GLY A 141 3.19 7.57 8.19
C GLY A 141 4.12 6.36 8.12
N ALA A 142 4.35 5.80 6.93
CA ALA A 142 5.27 4.68 6.76
C ALA A 142 6.71 5.06 7.08
N PHE A 143 7.15 6.26 6.71
CA PHE A 143 8.50 6.75 7.04
C PHE A 143 8.64 6.94 8.54
N ALA A 144 7.66 7.53 9.21
CA ALA A 144 7.66 7.69 10.66
C ALA A 144 7.71 6.34 11.39
N VAL A 145 6.95 5.35 10.91
CA VAL A 145 6.97 3.99 11.46
C VAL A 145 8.33 3.32 11.24
N VAL A 146 8.85 3.34 10.01
CA VAL A 146 10.14 2.72 9.68
C VAL A 146 11.31 3.37 10.41
N TYR A 147 11.27 4.70 10.58
CA TYR A 147 12.24 5.42 11.39
C TYR A 147 12.27 4.90 12.83
N ARG A 148 11.09 4.62 13.43
CA ARG A 148 10.97 4.05 14.78
C ARG A 148 11.36 2.57 14.86
N LEU A 149 11.13 1.77 13.82
CA LEU A 149 11.39 0.31 13.79
C LEU A 149 12.88 -0.09 13.81
N GLY A 150 13.80 0.85 14.10
CA GLY A 150 15.22 0.53 14.28
C GLY A 150 16.03 0.57 12.98
N ALA A 151 15.61 1.40 12.02
CA ALA A 151 16.42 1.84 10.89
C ALA A 151 16.55 3.37 10.84
N GLY A 152 16.51 4.06 12.00
CA GLY A 152 16.81 5.49 12.09
C GLY A 152 18.03 5.85 11.24
N LEU A 153 18.16 7.08 10.75
CA LEU A 153 19.06 7.43 9.64
C LEU A 153 20.50 6.89 9.78
N HIS A 154 21.00 6.75 11.01
CA HIS A 154 22.29 6.14 11.36
C HIS A 154 22.46 4.65 10.98
N GLY A 155 21.37 3.89 10.82
CA GLY A 155 21.36 2.50 10.35
C GLY A 155 21.33 2.35 8.83
N LEU A 156 21.12 3.46 8.10
CA LEU A 156 21.30 3.51 6.64
C LEU A 156 22.81 3.60 6.35
N GLY A 157 23.42 2.46 6.05
CA GLY A 157 24.73 2.47 5.40
C GLY A 157 24.64 3.19 4.05
N ARG A 158 25.79 3.52 3.43
CA ARG A 158 25.85 4.23 2.13
C ARG A 158 24.87 3.69 1.08
N ARG A 159 24.74 2.36 0.98
CA ARG A 159 23.80 1.70 0.06
C ARG A 159 22.34 1.98 0.39
N GLY A 160 21.96 1.96 1.68
CA GLY A 160 20.59 2.29 2.10
C GLY A 160 20.22 3.73 1.73
N VAL A 161 21.14 4.68 1.96
CA VAL A 161 20.94 6.09 1.58
C VAL A 161 20.73 6.24 0.08
N VAL A 162 21.57 5.59 -0.74
CA VAL A 162 21.43 5.62 -2.21
C VAL A 162 20.08 5.07 -2.64
N VAL A 163 19.63 3.94 -2.08
CA VAL A 163 18.34 3.36 -2.48
C VAL A 163 17.17 4.24 -2.07
N VAL A 164 17.20 4.83 -0.87
CA VAL A 164 16.17 5.79 -0.44
C VAL A 164 16.14 7.02 -1.35
N ALA A 165 17.31 7.55 -1.71
CA ALA A 165 17.43 8.67 -2.63
C ALA A 165 16.86 8.33 -4.01
N ILE A 166 17.20 7.15 -4.57
CA ILE A 166 16.65 6.68 -5.84
C ILE A 166 15.12 6.56 -5.75
N GLY A 167 14.59 5.92 -4.69
CA GLY A 167 13.15 5.79 -4.49
C GLY A 167 12.44 7.14 -4.42
N ALA A 168 13.02 8.10 -3.69
CA ALA A 168 12.50 9.45 -3.57
C ALA A 168 12.55 10.21 -4.91
N VAL A 169 13.63 10.07 -5.68
CA VAL A 169 13.76 10.66 -7.02
C VAL A 169 12.74 10.04 -7.99
N VAL A 170 12.60 8.72 -8.03
CA VAL A 170 11.62 8.03 -8.89
C VAL A 170 10.20 8.48 -8.55
N LEU A 171 9.87 8.57 -7.26
CA LEU A 171 8.58 9.10 -6.80
C LEU A 171 8.38 10.55 -7.28
N ALA A 172 9.34 11.42 -7.01
CA ALA A 172 9.27 12.83 -7.37
C ALA A 172 9.11 13.01 -8.88
N VAL A 173 9.89 12.28 -9.68
CA VAL A 173 9.81 12.31 -11.15
C VAL A 173 8.46 11.81 -11.63
N THR A 174 7.91 10.74 -11.06
CA THR A 174 6.60 10.19 -11.46
C THR A 174 5.48 11.19 -11.17
N LEU A 175 5.50 11.82 -9.98
CA LEU A 175 4.51 12.83 -9.61
C LEU A 175 4.66 14.11 -10.44
N LEU A 176 5.90 14.59 -10.61
CA LEU A 176 6.19 15.77 -11.41
C LEU A 176 5.80 15.57 -12.87
N TYR A 177 6.11 14.41 -13.45
CA TYR A 177 5.71 14.08 -14.81
C TYR A 177 4.18 14.08 -14.96
N ALA A 178 3.47 13.45 -14.02
CA ALA A 178 2.01 13.45 -14.03
C ALA A 178 1.41 14.86 -13.91
N GLU A 179 1.99 15.73 -13.08
CA GLU A 179 1.51 17.11 -12.91
C GLU A 179 1.88 18.00 -14.10
N MET A 180 3.07 17.82 -14.67
CA MET A 180 3.50 18.51 -15.89
C MET A 180 2.61 18.15 -17.07
N LEU A 181 2.29 16.87 -17.24
CA LEU A 181 1.38 16.42 -18.30
C LEU A 181 -0.01 17.01 -18.14
N ARG A 182 -0.51 17.15 -16.90
CA ARG A 182 -1.82 17.75 -16.61
C ARG A 182 -1.88 19.26 -16.85
N ARG A 183 -0.80 20.00 -16.55
CA ARG A 183 -0.80 21.47 -16.64
C ARG A 183 -0.23 22.02 -17.94
N TYR A 184 0.72 21.33 -18.54
CA TYR A 184 1.54 21.82 -19.64
C TYR A 184 1.66 20.82 -20.80
N GLY A 185 0.95 19.69 -20.74
CA GLY A 185 0.96 18.70 -21.82
C GLY A 185 0.48 19.31 -23.14
N SER A 186 1.27 19.17 -24.21
CA SER A 186 0.82 19.53 -25.54
C SER A 186 -0.32 18.61 -25.97
N ALA A 187 -1.31 19.15 -26.70
CA ALA A 187 -2.51 18.41 -27.10
C ALA A 187 -2.17 17.06 -27.76
N GLY A 188 -1.23 17.04 -28.71
CA GLY A 188 -0.82 15.81 -29.40
C GLY A 188 -0.13 14.77 -28.51
N LEU A 189 0.68 15.17 -27.54
CA LEU A 189 1.31 14.22 -26.60
C LEU A 189 0.27 13.61 -25.66
N VAL A 190 -0.66 14.44 -25.18
CA VAL A 190 -1.76 13.99 -24.32
C VAL A 190 -2.68 13.05 -25.10
N ASP A 191 -3.02 13.36 -26.35
CA ASP A 191 -3.86 12.52 -27.19
C ASP A 191 -3.23 11.14 -27.44
N HIS A 192 -1.95 11.06 -27.81
CA HIS A 192 -1.28 9.77 -27.99
C HIS A 192 -1.23 8.91 -26.72
N LEU A 193 -1.02 9.53 -25.55
CA LEU A 193 -1.04 8.81 -24.28
C LEU A 193 -2.47 8.36 -23.93
N LEU A 194 -3.46 9.23 -24.13
CA LEU A 194 -4.86 8.90 -23.89
C LEU A 194 -5.37 7.83 -24.86
N ASP A 195 -4.88 7.77 -26.08
CA ASP A 195 -5.23 6.73 -27.05
C ASP A 195 -4.72 5.36 -26.61
N GLY A 196 -3.50 5.30 -26.03
CA GLY A 196 -3.01 4.08 -25.40
C GLY A 196 -3.86 3.64 -24.19
N VAL A 197 -4.29 4.61 -23.36
CA VAL A 197 -5.18 4.34 -22.21
C VAL A 197 -6.56 3.86 -22.68
N ARG A 198 -7.13 4.51 -23.70
CA ARG A 198 -8.42 4.12 -24.31
C ARG A 198 -8.32 2.74 -24.91
N TRP A 199 -7.30 2.47 -25.72
CA TRP A 199 -7.05 1.14 -26.29
C TRP A 199 -6.97 0.07 -25.20
N SER A 200 -6.23 0.32 -24.12
CA SER A 200 -6.11 -0.60 -22.99
C SER A 200 -7.45 -0.83 -22.29
N ARG A 201 -8.28 0.21 -22.12
CA ARG A 201 -9.61 0.06 -21.54
C ARG A 201 -10.54 -0.74 -22.45
N ASP A 202 -10.52 -0.46 -23.74
CA ASP A 202 -11.41 -1.09 -24.72
C ASP A 202 -11.05 -2.57 -24.95
N HIS A 203 -9.76 -2.94 -24.89
CA HIS A 203 -9.30 -4.31 -25.18
C HIS A 203 -8.99 -5.14 -23.93
N LEU A 204 -8.46 -4.52 -22.88
CA LEU A 204 -8.00 -5.20 -21.66
C LEU A 204 -8.91 -4.92 -20.44
N GLY A 205 -9.90 -4.03 -20.58
CA GLY A 205 -10.87 -3.70 -19.55
C GLY A 205 -10.37 -2.76 -18.46
N ALA A 206 -9.06 -2.43 -18.42
CA ALA A 206 -8.48 -1.50 -17.46
C ALA A 206 -7.09 -1.03 -17.90
N PHE A 207 -6.59 0.03 -17.24
CA PHE A 207 -5.21 0.51 -17.35
C PHE A 207 -4.51 0.44 -15.98
N PRO A 208 -3.29 -0.12 -15.88
CA PRO A 208 -2.59 -0.24 -14.60
C PRO A 208 -2.15 1.13 -14.07
N ARG A 209 -2.22 1.35 -12.76
CA ARG A 209 -1.81 2.61 -12.14
C ARG A 209 -0.27 2.78 -12.21
N PRO A 210 0.28 3.83 -12.85
CA PRO A 210 1.73 3.94 -13.07
C PRO A 210 2.57 3.99 -11.80
N ILE A 211 2.10 4.67 -10.76
CA ILE A 211 2.85 4.80 -9.50
C ILE A 211 2.95 3.46 -8.74
N GLU A 212 1.91 2.63 -8.86
CA GLU A 212 1.86 1.28 -8.30
C GLU A 212 2.82 0.35 -9.05
N THR A 213 2.81 0.37 -10.38
CA THR A 213 3.64 -0.49 -11.23
C THR A 213 5.12 -0.13 -11.19
N VAL A 214 5.46 1.15 -11.33
CA VAL A 214 6.84 1.60 -11.52
C VAL A 214 7.62 1.68 -10.22
N LEU A 215 6.95 2.07 -9.12
CA LEU A 215 7.61 2.30 -7.85
C LEU A 215 7.10 1.37 -6.75
N GLY A 216 5.78 1.37 -6.50
CA GLY A 216 5.21 0.76 -5.30
C GLY A 216 5.48 -0.74 -5.19
N VAL A 217 5.01 -1.53 -6.15
CA VAL A 217 5.14 -3.00 -6.13
C VAL A 217 6.60 -3.44 -6.24
N PRO A 218 7.44 -2.87 -7.16
CA PRO A 218 8.86 -3.19 -7.20
C PRO A 218 9.58 -2.91 -5.89
N ALA A 219 9.32 -1.76 -5.26
CA ALA A 219 9.94 -1.38 -3.99
C ALA A 219 9.51 -2.31 -2.85
N LEU A 220 8.24 -2.72 -2.82
CA LEU A 220 7.75 -3.67 -1.82
C LEU A 220 8.37 -5.06 -2.00
N ALA A 221 8.44 -5.57 -3.24
CA ALA A 221 9.02 -6.87 -3.54
C ALA A 221 10.53 -6.91 -3.21
N TRP A 222 11.28 -5.89 -3.67
CA TRP A 222 12.71 -5.78 -3.39
C TRP A 222 12.98 -5.51 -1.91
N GLY A 223 12.14 -4.71 -1.25
CA GLY A 223 12.22 -4.45 0.18
C GLY A 223 12.03 -5.73 1.01
N CYS A 224 11.03 -6.56 0.70
CA CYS A 224 10.84 -7.86 1.35
C CYS A 224 12.05 -8.78 1.13
N HIS A 225 12.63 -8.75 -0.07
CA HIS A 225 13.84 -9.51 -0.39
C HIS A 225 15.06 -9.04 0.42
N MET A 226 15.26 -7.74 0.50
CA MET A 226 16.36 -7.12 1.25
C MET A 226 16.21 -7.31 2.76
N ARG A 227 14.99 -7.29 3.31
CA ARG A 227 14.73 -7.50 4.74
C ARG A 227 15.20 -8.83 5.27
N ALA A 228 15.22 -9.87 4.43
CA ALA A 228 15.76 -11.18 4.80
C ALA A 228 17.27 -11.14 5.12
N ARG A 229 17.98 -10.11 4.64
CA ARG A 229 19.44 -9.98 4.75
C ARG A 229 19.86 -8.76 5.58
N ARG A 230 19.12 -7.65 5.47
CA ARG A 230 19.51 -6.33 5.99
C ARG A 230 18.31 -5.58 6.56
N ARG A 231 18.49 -4.90 7.70
CA ARG A 231 17.46 -4.02 8.30
C ARG A 231 17.01 -2.89 7.37
N GLN A 232 17.90 -2.43 6.50
CA GLN A 232 17.66 -1.35 5.53
C GLN A 232 16.53 -1.64 4.54
N GLY A 233 16.15 -2.91 4.33
CA GLY A 233 15.04 -3.27 3.45
C GLY A 233 13.69 -2.68 3.88
N TRP A 234 13.54 -2.27 5.15
CA TRP A 234 12.35 -1.55 5.62
C TRP A 234 12.14 -0.20 4.93
N TRP A 235 13.21 0.51 4.60
CA TRP A 235 13.12 1.78 3.89
C TRP A 235 12.61 1.62 2.45
N LEU A 236 13.00 0.52 1.78
CA LEU A 236 12.44 0.17 0.47
C LEU A 236 10.96 -0.22 0.61
N CYS A 237 10.63 -1.03 1.63
CA CYS A 237 9.23 -1.40 1.89
C CYS A 237 8.35 -0.17 2.14
N ALA A 238 8.88 0.89 2.76
CA ALA A 238 8.12 2.12 2.99
C ALA A 238 7.61 2.75 1.69
N PHE A 239 8.41 2.72 0.60
CA PHE A 239 7.95 3.11 -0.73
C PHE A 239 6.89 2.19 -1.31
N GLY A 240 6.73 0.98 -0.78
CA GLY A 240 5.62 0.08 -1.09
C GLY A 240 4.24 0.66 -0.77
N VAL A 241 4.16 1.72 0.05
CA VAL A 241 2.94 2.51 0.21
C VAL A 241 2.47 3.15 -1.11
N ALA A 242 3.40 3.43 -2.03
CA ALA A 242 3.05 3.89 -3.37
C ALA A 242 2.27 2.84 -4.19
N ALA A 243 2.23 1.57 -3.74
CA ALA A 243 1.29 0.57 -4.27
C ALA A 243 0.04 0.45 -3.39
N THR A 244 0.19 0.39 -2.07
CA THR A 244 -0.95 0.09 -1.19
C THR A 244 -1.90 1.28 -1.01
N ALA A 245 -1.45 2.52 -1.12
CA ALA A 245 -2.32 3.70 -1.05
C ALA A 245 -3.27 3.83 -2.25
N PRO A 246 -2.80 3.73 -3.53
CA PRO A 246 -3.70 3.67 -4.69
C PRO A 246 -4.69 2.51 -4.63
N VAL A 247 -4.30 1.35 -4.08
CA VAL A 247 -5.22 0.23 -3.89
C VAL A 247 -6.27 0.57 -2.82
N ALA A 248 -5.86 1.16 -1.70
CA ALA A 248 -6.74 1.51 -0.57
C ALA A 248 -7.71 2.68 -0.85
N ASN A 249 -7.53 3.40 -1.96
CA ASN A 249 -8.49 4.39 -2.45
C ASN A 249 -9.06 4.06 -3.84
N ALA A 250 -8.82 2.85 -4.37
CA ALA A 250 -9.19 2.49 -5.74
C ALA A 250 -10.70 2.63 -6.01
N LEU A 251 -11.53 2.36 -5.00
CA LEU A 251 -12.98 2.37 -5.08
C LEU A 251 -13.62 3.75 -4.86
N VAL A 252 -12.82 4.78 -4.56
CA VAL A 252 -13.31 6.13 -4.24
C VAL A 252 -13.80 6.88 -5.49
N ASN A 253 -13.33 6.49 -6.68
CA ASN A 253 -13.76 7.11 -7.92
C ASN A 253 -15.05 6.45 -8.46
N PRO A 254 -16.22 7.12 -8.42
CA PRO A 254 -17.47 6.54 -8.88
C PRO A 254 -17.53 6.35 -10.40
N ALA A 255 -16.62 6.98 -11.16
CA ALA A 255 -16.59 6.87 -12.62
C ALA A 255 -15.96 5.55 -13.12
N ILE A 256 -15.41 4.73 -12.23
CA ILE A 256 -14.69 3.49 -12.58
C ILE A 256 -15.47 2.30 -12.01
N SER A 257 -15.75 1.30 -12.85
CA SER A 257 -16.45 0.09 -12.40
C SER A 257 -15.61 -0.74 -11.43
N LEU A 258 -16.25 -1.55 -10.58
CA LEU A 258 -15.56 -2.47 -9.66
C LEU A 258 -14.61 -3.43 -10.40
N LEU A 259 -15.02 -3.88 -11.59
CA LEU A 259 -14.21 -4.76 -12.44
C LEU A 259 -12.97 -4.04 -12.96
N GLU A 260 -13.13 -2.82 -13.50
CA GLU A 260 -12.00 -2.02 -13.99
C GLU A 260 -11.02 -1.70 -12.84
N CYS A 261 -11.51 -1.36 -11.64
CA CYS A 261 -10.69 -1.19 -10.44
C CYS A 261 -9.88 -2.45 -10.11
N GLY A 262 -10.54 -3.61 -10.07
CA GLY A 262 -9.90 -4.89 -9.77
C GLY A 262 -8.83 -5.28 -10.80
N LEU A 263 -9.13 -5.11 -12.09
CA LEU A 263 -8.20 -5.37 -13.18
C LEU A 263 -7.01 -4.39 -13.15
N SER A 264 -7.25 -3.11 -12.90
CA SER A 264 -6.18 -2.09 -12.79
C SER A 264 -5.16 -2.45 -11.70
N VAL A 265 -5.65 -2.87 -10.53
CA VAL A 265 -4.80 -3.34 -9.41
C VAL A 265 -4.08 -4.65 -9.76
N LEU A 266 -4.76 -5.60 -10.38
CA LEU A 266 -4.15 -6.87 -10.79
C LEU A 266 -3.02 -6.65 -11.81
N TYR A 267 -3.26 -5.84 -12.84
CA TYR A 267 -2.26 -5.47 -13.83
C TYR A 267 -1.11 -4.68 -13.18
N GLY A 268 -1.45 -3.80 -12.23
CA GLY A 268 -0.53 -3.08 -11.36
C GLY A 268 0.48 -4.00 -10.67
N LEU A 269 -0.07 -4.99 -9.96
CA LEU A 269 0.68 -6.02 -9.26
C LEU A 269 1.53 -6.87 -10.20
N VAL A 270 0.98 -7.37 -11.31
CA VAL A 270 1.71 -8.25 -12.24
C VAL A 270 2.89 -7.52 -12.88
N VAL A 271 2.65 -6.35 -13.48
CA VAL A 271 3.71 -5.56 -14.15
C VAL A 271 4.75 -5.13 -13.13
N GLY A 272 4.33 -4.66 -11.95
CA GLY A 272 5.23 -4.26 -10.88
C GLY A 272 6.06 -5.42 -10.33
N LEU A 273 5.52 -6.64 -10.28
CA LEU A 273 6.30 -7.83 -9.89
C LEU A 273 7.35 -8.20 -10.93
N VAL A 274 7.05 -8.06 -12.23
CA VAL A 274 8.05 -8.26 -13.30
C VAL A 274 9.19 -7.26 -13.14
N LEU A 275 8.88 -5.98 -12.93
CA LEU A 275 9.90 -4.94 -12.68
C LEU A 275 10.69 -5.23 -11.40
N GLY A 276 10.01 -5.60 -10.31
CA GLY A 276 10.65 -5.98 -9.05
C GLY A 276 11.58 -7.19 -9.20
N PHE A 277 11.21 -8.19 -10.01
CA PHE A 277 12.07 -9.32 -10.34
C PHE A 277 13.35 -8.86 -11.06
N VAL A 278 13.21 -8.00 -12.07
CA VAL A 278 14.36 -7.44 -12.81
C VAL A 278 15.28 -6.67 -11.86
N VAL A 279 14.73 -5.79 -11.01
CA VAL A 279 15.51 -5.01 -10.02
C VAL A 279 16.28 -5.93 -9.08
N ILE A 280 15.63 -6.95 -8.52
CA ILE A 280 16.28 -7.94 -7.65
C ILE A 280 17.40 -8.67 -8.40
N ARG A 281 17.19 -9.05 -9.65
CA ARG A 281 18.21 -9.74 -10.46
C ARG A 281 19.42 -8.86 -10.76
N VAL A 282 19.20 -7.59 -11.11
CA VAL A 282 20.27 -6.61 -11.34
C VAL A 282 21.05 -6.38 -10.05
N ASP A 283 20.36 -6.19 -8.92
CA ASP A 283 20.98 -5.98 -7.61
C ASP A 283 21.87 -7.16 -7.19
N LEU A 284 21.39 -8.40 -7.38
CA LEU A 284 22.16 -9.62 -7.12
C LEU A 284 23.32 -9.79 -8.09
N HIS A 285 23.19 -9.36 -9.36
CA HIS A 285 24.29 -9.42 -10.32
C HIS A 285 25.42 -8.44 -9.98
N LEU A 286 25.07 -7.25 -9.49
CA LEU A 286 26.03 -6.21 -9.10
C LEU A 286 26.68 -6.48 -7.74
N THR A 287 25.98 -7.17 -6.83
CA THR A 287 26.40 -7.28 -5.41
C THR A 287 26.59 -8.69 -4.88
N GLY A 288 26.18 -9.72 -5.63
CA GLY A 288 26.29 -11.13 -5.23
C GLY A 288 27.69 -11.71 -5.42
N SER A 289 28.03 -12.68 -4.57
CA SER A 289 29.25 -13.48 -4.75
C SER A 289 29.11 -14.37 -5.99
N ARG A 290 30.12 -14.38 -6.86
CA ARG A 290 30.10 -15.15 -8.12
C ARG A 290 30.21 -16.66 -7.82
N GLY A 291 29.23 -17.46 -8.26
CA GLY A 291 29.27 -18.92 -8.23
C GLY A 291 28.12 -19.61 -7.45
N GLN A 292 27.87 -20.90 -7.76
CA GLN A 292 26.80 -21.69 -7.10
C GLN A 292 27.05 -21.89 -5.58
N GLY A 293 28.31 -21.99 -5.16
CA GLY A 293 28.69 -22.11 -3.75
C GLY A 293 28.48 -20.81 -2.96
N GLY A 294 28.78 -19.66 -3.57
CA GLY A 294 28.53 -18.34 -2.99
C GLY A 294 27.05 -18.08 -2.74
N ARG A 295 26.17 -18.47 -3.68
CA ARG A 295 24.71 -18.41 -3.49
C ARG A 295 24.21 -19.25 -2.33
N ARG A 296 24.73 -20.47 -2.13
CA ARG A 296 24.34 -21.33 -1.01
C ARG A 296 24.79 -20.77 0.34
N LEU A 297 26.00 -20.22 0.42
CA LEU A 297 26.51 -19.56 1.62
C LEU A 297 25.73 -18.27 1.93
N GLU A 298 25.36 -17.52 0.90
CA GLU A 298 24.57 -16.30 1.03
C GLU A 298 23.10 -16.62 1.43
N GLU A 299 22.52 -17.70 0.90
CA GLU A 299 21.21 -18.21 1.34
C GLU A 299 21.24 -18.75 2.77
N ALA A 300 22.34 -19.38 3.20
CA ALA A 300 22.55 -19.83 4.57
C ALA A 300 22.77 -18.67 5.56
N GLY A 301 23.36 -17.56 5.11
CA GLY A 301 23.52 -16.32 5.89
C GLY A 301 22.29 -15.39 5.87
N ALA A 302 21.36 -15.58 4.94
CA ALA A 302 20.13 -14.79 4.78
C ALA A 302 19.01 -15.23 5.75
N VAL A 303 19.35 -15.38 7.03
CA VAL A 303 18.42 -15.74 8.08
C VAL A 303 18.46 -14.65 9.15
N ARG A 304 17.96 -13.46 8.80
CA ARG A 304 17.50 -12.54 9.83
C ARG A 304 16.04 -12.90 10.16
N PRO A 305 15.78 -13.63 11.25
CA PRO A 305 14.41 -13.90 11.66
C PRO A 305 13.75 -12.59 12.06
N GLU A 306 12.68 -12.23 11.36
CA GLU A 306 11.74 -11.23 11.85
C GLU A 306 10.53 -11.95 12.43
N PRO A 307 9.90 -11.39 13.47
CA PRO A 307 8.75 -12.00 14.12
C PRO A 307 7.58 -12.16 13.14
N PRO A 308 6.74 -13.19 13.33
CA PRO A 308 5.59 -13.45 12.46
C PRO A 308 4.65 -12.24 12.40
N ARG A 309 3.82 -12.16 11.34
CA ARG A 309 2.94 -11.00 11.06
C ARG A 309 2.00 -10.61 12.20
N SER A 310 1.69 -11.53 13.10
CA SER A 310 0.83 -11.33 14.28
C SER A 310 1.58 -10.87 15.54
N ALA A 311 2.91 -10.82 15.51
CA ALA A 311 3.74 -10.38 16.62
C ALA A 311 4.32 -8.97 16.37
N ALA A 312 4.73 -8.28 17.42
CA ALA A 312 5.37 -6.97 17.32
C ALA A 312 6.73 -7.08 16.61
N LEU A 313 7.10 -6.04 15.85
CA LEU A 313 8.42 -5.91 15.19
C LEU A 313 9.53 -5.41 16.11
N LEU A 314 9.13 -4.77 17.22
CA LEU A 314 9.99 -4.25 18.28
C LEU A 314 9.94 -5.17 19.49
#